data_AF-A0A937AGI2-F1
#
_entry.id   AF-A0A937AGI2-F1
#
_cell.length_a   1.000
_cell.length_b   1.000
_cell.length_c   1.000
_cell.angle_alpha   90.00
_cell.angle_beta   90.00
_cell.angle_gamma   90.00
#
_symmetry.space_group_name_H-M   'P 1'
#
loop_
_entity.id
_entity.type
_entity.pdbx_description
1 polymer ?
#
loop_
_entity_poly.entity_id
_entity_poly.type
_entity_poly.pdbx_seq_one_letter_code
_entity_poly.pdbx_strand_id
1 'polypeptide(L)' 'MKKLIWPISVTSFIALLYLISIALNFPYPFISILFGALPLFTVWMVIRILKDGRHCGKTFDEDFYEIK' A
#
# COMPACT_ATOMS: atom_id res chain seq x y z
N MET A 1 15.00 -2.23 -0.51
CA MET A 1 14.22 -1.34 0.38
C MET A 1 13.88 0.01 -0.26
N LYS A 2 14.84 0.81 -0.76
CA LYS A 2 14.54 2.15 -1.34
C LYS A 2 13.42 2.17 -2.41
N LYS A 3 13.36 1.15 -3.29
CA LYS A 3 12.32 1.04 -4.32
C LYS A 3 10.91 0.72 -3.78
N LEU A 4 10.83 0.02 -2.63
CA LEU A 4 9.55 -0.36 -1.99
C LEU A 4 8.95 0.79 -1.17
N ILE A 5 9.79 1.69 -0.66
CA ILE A 5 9.35 2.88 0.08
C ILE A 5 8.47 3.78 -0.78
N TRP A 6 8.73 3.83 -2.09
CA TRP A 6 7.98 4.70 -3.00
C TRP A 6 6.49 4.31 -3.12
N PRO A 7 6.13 3.06 -3.50
CA PRO A 7 4.74 2.61 -3.50
C PRO A 7 4.04 2.81 -2.16
N ILE A 8 4.71 2.45 -1.06
CA ILE A 8 4.15 2.53 0.31
C ILE A 8 3.91 3.99 0.71
N SER A 9 4.82 4.90 0.36
CA SER A 9 4.71 6.32 0.69
C SER A 9 3.55 6.97 -0.06
N VAL A 10 3.38 6.66 -1.34
CA VAL A 10 2.29 7.20 -2.17
C VAL A 10 0.93 6.74 -1.63
N THR A 11 0.76 5.45 -1.35
CA THR A 11 -0.52 4.93 -0.82
C THR A 11 -0.83 5.46 0.57
N SER A 12 0.17 5.55 1.44
CA SER A 12 0.01 6.08 2.80
C SER A 12 -0.35 7.56 2.76
N PHE A 13 0.22 8.33 1.84
CA PHE A 13 -0.12 9.73 1.66
C PHE A 13 -1.56 9.93 1.18
N ILE A 14 -2.04 9.11 0.25
CA ILE A 14 -3.44 9.14 -0.21
C ILE A 14 -4.40 8.79 0.95
N ALA A 15 -4.05 7.78 1.75
CA ALA A 15 -4.83 7.42 2.93
C ALA A 15 -4.86 8.54 3.98
N LEU A 16 -3.73 9.24 4.18
CA LEU A 16 -3.65 10.41 5.04
C LEU A 16 -4.54 11.55 4.52
N LEU A 17 -4.51 11.85 3.22
CA LEU A 17 -5.38 12.86 2.61
C LEU A 17 -6.86 12.54 2.81
N TYR A 18 -7.25 11.27 2.68
CA TYR A 18 -8.60 10.82 2.98
C TYR A 18 -9.00 11.13 4.43
N LEU A 19 -8.16 10.79 5.42
CA LEU A 19 -8.42 11.06 6.83
C LEU A 19 -8.52 12.56 7.13
N ILE A 20 -7.61 13.37 6.57
CA ILE A 20 -7.63 14.83 6.72
C ILE A 20 -8.91 15.42 6.12
N SER A 21 -9.34 14.92 4.95
CA SER A 21 -10.55 15.39 4.28
C SER A 21 -11.80 15.15 5.14
N ILE A 22 -11.86 14.02 5.84
CA ILE A 22 -12.91 13.73 6.81
C ILE A 22 -12.80 14.70 8.01
N ALA A 23 -11.61 14.85 8.58
CA ALA A 23 -11.39 15.69 9.75
C ALA A 23 -11.77 17.17 9.52
N LEU A 24 -11.55 17.67 8.30
CA LEU A 24 -11.87 19.04 7.89
C LEU A 24 -13.29 19.20 7.31
N ASN A 25 -14.12 18.14 7.33
CA ASN A 25 -15.48 18.14 6.76
C ASN A 25 -15.54 18.60 5.29
N PHE A 26 -14.66 18.04 4.45
CA PHE A 26 -14.72 18.29 3.00
C PHE A 26 -16.04 17.78 2.38
N PRO A 27 -16.44 18.30 1.21
CA PRO A 27 -17.66 17.87 0.54
C PRO A 27 -17.69 16.35 0.30
N TYR A 28 -18.85 15.73 0.56
CA TYR A 28 -19.04 14.28 0.41
C TYR A 28 -18.55 13.70 -0.93
N PRO A 29 -18.79 14.34 -2.10
CA PRO A 29 -18.28 13.83 -3.37
C PRO A 29 -16.77 13.61 -3.37
N PHE A 30 -16.01 14.52 -2.76
CA PHE A 30 -14.55 14.42 -2.69
C PHE A 30 -14.09 13.24 -1.82
N ILE A 31 -14.72 13.08 -0.65
CA ILE A 31 -14.44 11.97 0.28
C ILE A 31 -14.77 10.63 -0.37
N SER A 32 -15.91 10.55 -1.08
CA SER A 32 -16.35 9.32 -1.76
C SER A 32 -15.41 8.88 -2.88
N ILE A 33 -14.85 9.83 -3.64
CA ILE A 33 -13.87 9.54 -4.70
C ILE A 33 -12.56 9.03 -4.08
N LEU A 34 -12.07 9.68 -3.02
CA LEU A 34 -10.86 9.23 -2.32
C LEU A 34 -11.04 7.82 -1.73
N PHE A 35 -12.20 7.56 -1.12
CA PHE A 35 -12.54 6.25 -0.59
C PHE A 35 -12.59 5.18 -1.70
N GLY A 36 -13.23 5.47 -2.83
CA GLY A 36 -13.30 4.54 -3.96
C GLY A 36 -11.95 4.30 -4.65
N ALA A 37 -11.07 5.29 -4.67
CA ALA A 37 -9.73 5.17 -5.24
C ALA A 37 -8.76 4.38 -4.33
N LEU A 38 -8.97 4.40 -3.01
CA LEU A 38 -8.07 3.80 -2.01
C LEU A 38 -7.77 2.31 -2.28
N PRO A 39 -8.77 1.43 -2.52
CA PRO A 39 -8.54 0.03 -2.86
C PRO A 39 -7.69 -0.15 -4.13
N LEU A 40 -7.89 0.68 -5.15
CA LEU A 40 -7.12 0.62 -6.40
C LEU A 40 -5.63 0.92 -6.15
N PHE A 41 -5.35 1.94 -5.34
CA PHE A 41 -4.00 2.31 -4.94
C PHE A 41 -3.35 1.24 -4.06
N THR A 42 -4.11 0.63 -3.13
CA THR A 42 -3.63 -0.49 -2.31
C THR A 42 -3.25 -1.69 -3.16
N VAL A 43 -4.11 -2.12 -4.09
CA VAL A 43 -3.83 -3.25 -4.99
C VAL A 43 -2.62 -2.93 -5.88
N TRP A 44 -2.54 -1.71 -6.42
CA TRP A 44 -1.38 -1.27 -7.20
C TRP A 44 -0.07 -1.34 -6.41
N MET A 45 -0.07 -0.89 -5.15
CA MET A 45 1.09 -0.98 -4.28
C MET A 45 1.50 -2.43 -4.04
N VAL A 46 0.56 -3.32 -3.73
CA VAL A 46 0.84 -4.75 -3.51
C VAL A 46 1.47 -5.35 -4.77
N ILE A 47 0.91 -5.10 -5.96
CA ILE A 47 1.48 -5.60 -7.22
C ILE A 47 2.89 -5.05 -7.44
N ARG A 48 3.14 -3.77 -7.17
CA ARG A 48 4.47 -3.17 -7.28
C ARG A 48 5.46 -3.82 -6.33
N ILE A 49 5.08 -4.00 -5.07
CA ILE A 49 5.93 -4.64 -4.05
C ILE A 49 6.25 -6.08 -4.46
N LEU A 50 5.27 -6.85 -4.91
CA LEU A 50 5.48 -8.24 -5.33
C LEU A 50 6.36 -8.35 -6.58
N LYS A 51 6.27 -7.38 -7.52
CA LYS A 51 7.12 -7.36 -8.71
C LYS A 51 8.55 -6.86 -8.47
N ASP A 52 8.74 -5.95 -7.50
CA ASP A 52 10.07 -5.41 -7.14
C ASP A 52 10.76 -6.19 -6.00
N GLY A 53 10.02 -7.04 -5.29
CA GLY A 53 10.59 -7.98 -4.34
C GLY A 53 11.61 -8.84 -5.09
N ARG A 54 12.85 -8.89 -4.60
CA ARG A 54 13.73 -10.00 -5.00
C ARG A 54 12.92 -11.26 -4.68
N HIS A 55 12.81 -12.17 -5.64
CA HIS A 55 12.41 -13.53 -5.31
C HIS A 55 13.28 -13.93 -4.11
N CYS A 56 12.65 -14.15 -2.94
CA CYS A 56 13.35 -14.88 -1.91
C CYS A 56 13.68 -16.18 -2.63
N GLY A 57 14.97 -16.47 -2.86
CA GLY A 57 15.38 -17.69 -3.55
C GLY A 57 14.97 -18.95 -2.80
N LYS A 58 14.33 -18.76 -1.65
CA LYS A 58 13.74 -19.72 -0.76
C LYS A 58 12.22 -19.70 -0.88
N THR A 59 11.63 -20.88 -0.98
CA THR A 59 10.18 -21.04 -0.86
C THR A 59 9.74 -20.76 0.58
N PHE A 60 8.47 -20.40 0.79
CA PHE A 60 7.92 -20.13 2.12
C PHE A 60 8.22 -21.26 3.12
N ASP A 61 8.19 -22.51 2.65
CA ASP A 61 8.55 -23.68 3.44
C ASP A 61 10.01 -23.64 3.93
N GLU A 62 10.95 -23.14 3.13
CA GLU A 62 12.37 -23.07 3.52
C GLU A 62 12.64 -22.03 4.60
N ASP A 63 11.90 -20.91 4.62
CA ASP A 63 12.03 -19.87 5.66
C ASP A 63 11.21 -20.19 6.92
N PHE A 64 10.08 -20.91 6.79
CA PHE A 64 9.21 -21.24 7.94
C PHE A 64 9.80 -22.33 8.84
N TYR A 65 10.60 -23.24 8.27
CA TYR A 65 11.29 -24.32 9.00
C TYR A 65 12.73 -23.99 9.38
N GLU A 66 13.27 -22.82 9.02
CA GLU A 66 14.49 -22.27 9.63
C GLU A 66 14.21 -21.80 11.07
N ILE A 67 13.81 -22.75 11.93
CA ILE A 67 13.86 -22.58 13.38
C ILE A 67 15.34 -22.63 13.75
N LYS A 68 15.93 -21.47 13.99
CA LYS A 68 17.28 -21.33 14.53
C LYS A 68 17.24 -21.17 16.04
#